data_AF-F4N274-F1
#
_entry.id   AF-F4N274-F1
#
_cell.length_a   1.000
_cell.length_b   1.000
_cell.length_c   1.000
_cell.angle_alpha   90.00
_cell.angle_beta   90.00
_cell.angle_gamma   90.00
#
_symmetry.space_group_name_H-M   'P 1'
#
loop_
_entity.id
_entity.type
_entity.pdbx_description
1 polymer ?
#
loop_
_entity_poly.entity_id
_entity_poly.type
_entity_poly.pdbx_seq_one_letter_code
_entity_poly.pdbx_strand_id
1 'polypeptide(L)'
;METAKKNESVILIDSPAAKNANMTEREWQEAIKFDSTDFGWVIMSIGMAIGAGIVFLPVQVGLMGLWVFLLSSIIGYPAMYLFQRLFINTLAESPECKDYPSVISGYLGKNWGIVLGALYFIMLVIWMFVYSTAITNDSASYLQTFGVTEGLLSDNPFYGLVLICVLVAISSRGEKLLFKLSSFMVITKLLVVAALGISMVGMWHLYNVGMLPPVGLLIKNAIITLPFTLTSILFIQTLSPMVISYRAKEKSLEVARHKALRAMNIAFGILFCTVFFYAVSFTLAMGHDEAVKAYEQNISALAIAAKFFPGGWATVVSVILNIFAVMTAFFGVYLGFREATQGIVLNILRRIMPPENINERWVQNGIMVFAVLLAWGAIILNAPVLSFTSICSPIFGMVGCLIPAYLVYKVPALHKYKGLSLTVIIITGVLLCISPFLAFS
;
A
#
# COMPACT_ATOMS: atom_id res chain seq x y z
N MET A 1 49.37 -11.13 -47.80
CA MET A 1 48.14 -11.94 -47.62
C MET A 1 47.49 -11.43 -46.34
N GLU A 2 46.82 -10.28 -46.41
CA GLU A 2 46.11 -9.67 -45.28
C GLU A 2 44.72 -10.28 -45.20
N THR A 3 44.46 -11.06 -44.16
CA THR A 3 43.13 -11.53 -43.80
C THR A 3 42.37 -10.40 -43.12
N ALA A 4 41.60 -9.66 -43.91
CA ALA A 4 40.58 -8.74 -43.41
C ALA A 4 39.58 -9.50 -42.53
N LYS A 5 39.61 -9.26 -41.21
CA LYS A 5 38.53 -9.63 -40.30
C LYS A 5 37.30 -8.78 -40.67
N LYS A 6 36.40 -9.40 -41.42
CA LYS A 6 35.07 -8.88 -41.72
C LYS A 6 34.35 -8.71 -40.38
N ASN A 7 34.15 -7.47 -39.94
CA ASN A 7 33.22 -7.15 -38.87
C ASN A 7 31.83 -7.58 -39.33
N GLU A 8 31.37 -8.74 -38.88
CA GLU A 8 29.96 -9.10 -38.93
C GLU A 8 29.21 -8.11 -38.05
N SER A 9 28.66 -7.08 -38.67
CA SER A 9 27.55 -6.32 -38.11
C SER A 9 26.41 -7.32 -37.88
N VAL A 10 26.32 -7.85 -36.66
CA VAL A 10 25.14 -8.57 -36.18
C VAL A 10 23.95 -7.65 -36.44
N ILE A 11 23.15 -7.99 -37.45
CA ILE A 11 21.88 -7.32 -37.72
C ILE A 11 20.99 -7.73 -36.55
N LEU A 12 21.00 -6.93 -35.49
CA LEU A 12 20.02 -7.03 -34.42
C LEU A 12 18.68 -6.70 -35.08
N ILE A 13 17.86 -7.72 -35.30
CA ILE A 13 16.48 -7.54 -35.73
C ILE A 13 15.80 -6.72 -34.63
N ASP A 14 15.34 -5.51 -34.95
CA ASP A 14 14.72 -4.63 -33.96
C ASP A 14 13.54 -5.35 -33.29
N SER A 15 13.57 -5.40 -31.97
CA SER A 15 12.48 -5.96 -31.19
C SER A 15 11.18 -5.16 -31.43
N PRO A 16 10.00 -5.77 -31.25
CA PRO A 16 8.73 -5.04 -31.35
C PRO A 16 8.69 -3.79 -30.48
N ALA A 17 9.37 -3.81 -29.32
CA ALA A 17 9.47 -2.66 -28.42
C ALA A 17 10.35 -1.54 -28.99
N ALA A 18 11.53 -1.87 -29.55
CA ALA A 18 12.39 -0.91 -30.22
C ALA A 18 11.69 -0.25 -31.43
N LYS A 19 10.98 -1.05 -32.25
CA LYS A 19 10.18 -0.55 -33.37
C LYS A 19 9.08 0.41 -32.93
N ASN A 20 8.31 0.06 -31.88
CA ASN A 20 7.25 0.93 -31.35
C ASN A 20 7.80 2.25 -30.77
N ALA A 21 9.05 2.24 -30.29
CA ALA A 21 9.74 3.41 -29.78
C ALA A 21 10.39 4.28 -30.87
N ASN A 22 10.33 3.86 -32.15
CA ASN A 22 11.08 4.44 -33.27
C ASN A 22 12.60 4.52 -32.99
N MET A 23 13.16 3.46 -32.40
CA MET A 23 14.58 3.33 -32.03
C MET A 23 15.18 2.08 -32.65
N THR A 24 16.48 2.09 -32.92
CA THR A 24 17.24 0.85 -33.19
C THR A 24 17.31 0.00 -31.92
N GLU A 25 17.53 -1.31 -32.05
CA GLU A 25 17.67 -2.19 -30.89
C GLU A 25 18.77 -1.71 -29.92
N ARG A 26 19.89 -1.16 -30.41
CA ARG A 26 20.95 -0.64 -29.55
C ARG A 26 20.51 0.59 -28.76
N GLU A 27 19.89 1.56 -29.42
CA GLU A 27 19.35 2.75 -28.77
C GLU A 27 18.27 2.39 -27.74
N TRP A 28 17.43 1.39 -28.07
CA TRP A 28 16.45 0.86 -27.14
C TRP A 28 17.12 0.28 -25.89
N GLN A 29 18.10 -0.62 -26.05
CA GLN A 29 18.82 -1.24 -24.93
C GLN A 29 19.54 -0.22 -24.04
N GLU A 30 20.15 0.80 -24.64
CA GLU A 30 20.76 1.90 -23.90
C GLU A 30 19.72 2.72 -23.14
N ALA A 31 18.60 3.08 -23.81
CA ALA A 31 17.53 3.86 -23.20
C ALA A 31 16.85 3.12 -22.04
N ILE A 32 16.69 1.79 -22.14
CA ILE A 32 16.08 0.99 -21.07
C ILE A 32 17.10 0.53 -20.01
N LYS A 33 18.38 0.91 -20.04
CA LYS A 33 19.35 0.45 -19.04
C LYS A 33 18.88 0.77 -17.62
N PHE A 34 19.09 -0.19 -16.69
CA PHE A 34 18.72 0.00 -15.29
C PHE A 34 19.65 1.00 -14.63
N ASP A 35 19.08 2.03 -14.00
CA ASP A 35 19.82 3.13 -13.38
C ASP A 35 19.41 3.39 -11.92
N SER A 36 20.00 4.42 -11.31
CA SER A 36 19.70 4.80 -9.91
C SER A 36 18.29 5.34 -9.72
N THR A 37 17.64 5.86 -10.78
CA THR A 37 16.24 6.27 -10.75
C THR A 37 15.34 5.04 -10.63
N ASP A 38 15.64 3.99 -11.38
CA ASP A 38 14.91 2.71 -11.28
C ASP A 38 15.03 2.09 -9.89
N PHE A 39 16.24 2.04 -9.34
CA PHE A 39 16.46 1.58 -7.98
C PHE A 39 15.66 2.41 -6.96
N GLY A 40 15.69 3.74 -7.09
CA GLY A 40 14.93 4.65 -6.24
C GLY A 40 13.43 4.35 -6.25
N TRP A 41 12.82 4.18 -7.43
CA TRP A 41 11.39 3.88 -7.55
C TRP A 41 11.01 2.49 -7.04
N VAL A 42 11.88 1.49 -7.20
CA VAL A 42 11.68 0.16 -6.59
C VAL A 42 11.64 0.28 -5.07
N ILE A 43 12.63 0.92 -4.46
CA ILE A 43 12.68 1.12 -3.00
C ILE A 43 11.48 1.92 -2.52
N MET A 44 11.12 3.02 -3.19
CA MET A 44 9.95 3.82 -2.81
C MET A 44 8.65 3.02 -2.87
N SER A 45 8.48 2.16 -3.88
CA SER A 45 7.29 1.31 -4.03
C SER A 45 7.20 0.25 -2.92
N ILE A 46 8.32 -0.40 -2.59
CA ILE A 46 8.43 -1.30 -1.43
C ILE A 46 8.09 -0.55 -0.14
N GLY A 47 8.58 0.68 -0.03
CA GLY A 47 8.34 1.54 1.11
C GLY A 47 6.88 1.88 1.33
N MET A 48 6.13 2.12 0.28
CA MET A 48 4.71 2.42 0.43
C MET A 48 3.87 1.17 0.69
N ALA A 49 4.29 0.01 0.19
CA ALA A 49 3.59 -1.26 0.42
C ALA A 49 3.67 -1.74 1.89
N ILE A 50 4.85 -1.65 2.52
CA ILE A 50 5.06 -2.16 3.88
C ILE A 50 4.53 -1.13 4.91
N GLY A 51 3.21 -1.11 5.13
CA GLY A 51 2.54 -0.32 6.18
C GLY A 51 1.87 -1.21 7.23
N ALA A 52 0.77 -0.76 7.87
CA ALA A 52 0.05 -1.61 8.83
C ALA A 52 -0.52 -2.90 8.22
N GLY A 53 -0.80 -2.92 6.91
CA GLY A 53 -1.28 -4.13 6.22
C GLY A 53 -0.40 -5.35 6.48
N ILE A 54 0.93 -5.19 6.44
CA ILE A 54 1.85 -6.30 6.71
C ILE A 54 1.92 -6.69 8.19
N VAL A 55 1.74 -5.72 9.10
CA VAL A 55 1.89 -5.91 10.55
C VAL A 55 0.69 -6.67 11.11
N PHE A 56 -0.49 -6.47 10.51
CA PHE A 56 -1.74 -7.15 10.86
C PHE A 56 -2.06 -8.38 10.00
N LEU A 57 -1.38 -8.56 8.84
CA LEU A 57 -1.66 -9.69 7.95
C LEU A 57 -1.58 -11.04 8.67
N PRO A 58 -0.55 -11.37 9.49
CA PRO A 58 -0.51 -12.66 10.14
C PRO A 58 -1.63 -12.87 11.17
N VAL A 59 -2.12 -11.81 11.82
CA VAL A 59 -3.31 -11.89 12.69
C VAL A 59 -4.51 -12.31 11.85
N GLN A 60 -4.75 -11.62 10.74
CA GLN A 60 -5.87 -11.93 9.84
C GLN A 60 -5.78 -13.37 9.31
N VAL A 61 -4.60 -13.83 8.91
CA VAL A 61 -4.41 -15.21 8.42
C VAL A 61 -4.58 -16.22 9.55
N GLY A 62 -4.10 -15.94 10.76
CA GLY A 62 -4.29 -16.81 11.92
C GLY A 62 -5.76 -16.95 12.33
N LEU A 63 -6.55 -15.87 12.20
CA LEU A 63 -8.00 -15.89 12.44
C LEU A 63 -8.76 -16.69 11.37
N MET A 64 -8.44 -16.48 10.09
CA MET A 64 -9.20 -17.03 8.98
C MET A 64 -8.72 -18.42 8.54
N GLY A 65 -7.48 -18.77 8.84
CA GLY A 65 -6.81 -20.00 8.46
C GLY A 65 -5.97 -19.89 7.18
N LEU A 66 -4.95 -20.74 7.08
CA LEU A 66 -3.99 -20.72 5.97
C LEU A 66 -4.66 -21.00 4.62
N TRP A 67 -5.58 -21.97 4.54
CA TRP A 67 -6.29 -22.30 3.29
C TRP A 67 -7.08 -21.12 2.72
N VAL A 68 -7.71 -20.34 3.60
CA VAL A 68 -8.45 -19.13 3.23
C VAL A 68 -7.50 -18.09 2.64
N PHE A 69 -6.36 -17.86 3.29
CA PHE A 69 -5.35 -16.94 2.80
C PHE A 69 -4.74 -17.37 1.47
N LEU A 70 -4.47 -18.67 1.27
CA LEU A 70 -3.95 -19.18 0.00
C LEU A 70 -4.95 -18.96 -1.14
N LEU A 71 -6.24 -19.25 -0.93
CA LEU A 71 -7.27 -18.98 -1.93
C LEU A 71 -7.39 -17.47 -2.22
N SER A 72 -7.40 -16.65 -1.17
CA SER A 72 -7.42 -15.19 -1.30
C SER A 72 -6.19 -14.67 -2.06
N SER A 73 -5.01 -15.27 -1.85
CA SER A 73 -3.75 -14.93 -2.52
C SER A 73 -3.75 -15.27 -4.01
N ILE A 74 -4.31 -16.44 -4.38
CA ILE A 74 -4.46 -16.87 -5.78
C ILE A 74 -5.35 -15.91 -6.57
N ILE A 75 -6.34 -15.29 -5.92
CA ILE A 75 -7.23 -14.30 -6.56
C ILE A 75 -6.61 -12.90 -6.51
N GLY A 76 -6.20 -12.48 -5.31
CA GLY A 76 -5.78 -11.12 -4.99
C GLY A 76 -4.49 -10.71 -5.68
N TYR A 77 -3.40 -11.48 -5.55
CA TYR A 77 -2.11 -11.05 -6.09
C TYR A 77 -2.09 -10.94 -7.62
N PRO A 78 -2.66 -11.89 -8.40
CA PRO A 78 -2.76 -11.72 -9.84
C PRO A 78 -3.63 -10.53 -10.24
N ALA A 79 -4.80 -10.36 -9.61
CA ALA A 79 -5.66 -9.22 -9.86
C ALA A 79 -4.96 -7.89 -9.56
N MET A 80 -4.16 -7.87 -8.48
CA MET A 80 -3.37 -6.71 -8.10
C MET A 80 -2.35 -6.33 -9.15
N TYR A 81 -1.54 -7.30 -9.55
CA TYR A 81 -0.55 -7.12 -10.59
C TYR A 81 -1.19 -6.57 -11.87
N LEU A 82 -2.32 -7.14 -12.28
CA LEU A 82 -3.05 -6.73 -13.48
C LEU A 82 -3.62 -5.31 -13.37
N PHE A 83 -4.24 -4.93 -12.24
CA PHE A 83 -4.78 -3.58 -12.11
C PHE A 83 -3.65 -2.54 -12.00
N GLN A 84 -2.54 -2.81 -11.28
CA GLN A 84 -1.41 -1.88 -11.20
C GLN A 84 -0.78 -1.67 -12.58
N ARG A 85 -0.67 -2.74 -13.37
CA ARG A 85 -0.22 -2.68 -14.75
C ARG A 85 -1.17 -1.84 -15.62
N LEU A 86 -2.49 -2.02 -15.47
CA LEU A 86 -3.49 -1.21 -16.16
C LEU A 86 -3.37 0.27 -15.77
N PHE A 87 -3.18 0.56 -14.48
CA PHE A 87 -2.98 1.90 -13.98
C PHE A 87 -1.76 2.59 -14.62
N ILE A 88 -0.60 1.93 -14.63
CA ILE A 88 0.62 2.46 -15.27
C ILE A 88 0.38 2.71 -16.76
N ASN A 89 -0.21 1.74 -17.45
CA ASN A 89 -0.46 1.81 -18.87
C ASN A 89 -1.38 2.97 -19.25
N THR A 90 -2.50 3.12 -18.53
CA THR A 90 -3.47 4.20 -18.77
C THR A 90 -2.87 5.58 -18.51
N LEU A 91 -2.06 5.71 -17.46
CA LEU A 91 -1.40 6.97 -17.13
C LEU A 91 -0.27 7.32 -18.10
N ALA A 92 0.54 6.34 -18.51
CA ALA A 92 1.62 6.55 -19.46
C ALA A 92 1.08 7.03 -20.82
N GLU A 93 -0.13 6.61 -21.21
CA GLU A 93 -0.77 6.98 -22.47
C GLU A 93 -1.61 8.26 -22.41
N SER A 94 -1.79 8.85 -21.23
CA SER A 94 -2.53 10.10 -21.07
C SER A 94 -1.86 11.25 -21.86
N PRO A 95 -2.62 12.07 -22.62
CA PRO A 95 -2.09 13.22 -23.34
C PRO A 95 -1.42 14.25 -22.40
N GLU A 96 -2.06 14.53 -21.27
CA GLU A 96 -1.49 15.29 -20.17
C GLU A 96 -1.11 14.32 -19.04
N CYS A 97 0.18 14.16 -18.78
CA CYS A 97 0.67 13.30 -17.69
C CYS A 97 0.54 14.05 -16.34
N LYS A 98 -0.71 14.22 -15.90
CA LYS A 98 -1.08 14.75 -14.58
C LYS A 98 -1.34 13.58 -13.62
N ASP A 99 -1.59 13.87 -12.35
CA ASP A 99 -1.96 12.85 -11.36
C ASP A 99 -3.22 12.07 -11.80
N TYR A 100 -3.34 10.83 -11.33
CA TYR A 100 -4.41 9.93 -11.78
C TYR A 100 -5.83 10.47 -11.57
N PRO A 101 -6.20 11.07 -10.42
CA PRO A 101 -7.50 11.75 -10.27
C PRO A 101 -7.76 12.83 -11.34
N SER A 102 -6.74 13.62 -11.70
CA SER A 102 -6.83 14.59 -12.79
C SER A 102 -7.06 13.92 -14.15
N VAL A 103 -6.40 12.80 -14.43
CA VAL A 103 -6.61 12.02 -15.67
C VAL A 103 -8.04 11.49 -15.74
N ILE A 104 -8.57 10.94 -14.64
CA ILE A 104 -9.95 10.46 -14.63
C ILE A 104 -10.93 11.62 -14.80
N SER A 105 -10.69 12.75 -14.15
CA SER A 105 -11.51 13.97 -14.30
C SER A 105 -11.50 14.49 -15.74
N GLY A 106 -10.36 14.40 -16.43
CA GLY A 106 -10.23 14.75 -17.84
C GLY A 106 -11.06 13.86 -18.76
N TYR A 107 -11.12 12.55 -18.52
CA TYR A 107 -11.88 11.62 -19.35
C TYR A 107 -13.37 11.51 -18.99
N LEU A 108 -13.73 11.59 -17.71
CA LEU A 108 -15.08 11.35 -17.23
C LEU A 108 -15.87 12.62 -16.92
N GLY A 109 -15.19 13.76 -16.80
CA GLY A 109 -15.77 15.05 -16.46
C GLY A 109 -15.68 15.38 -14.96
N LYS A 110 -15.98 16.65 -14.65
CA LYS A 110 -15.78 17.27 -13.32
C LYS A 110 -16.50 16.55 -12.17
N ASN A 111 -17.70 16.02 -12.41
CA ASN A 111 -18.49 15.33 -11.37
C ASN A 111 -17.82 14.05 -10.87
N TRP A 112 -17.18 13.30 -11.78
CA TRP A 112 -16.41 12.10 -11.43
C TRP A 112 -15.16 12.45 -10.61
N GLY A 113 -14.52 13.58 -10.92
CA GLY A 113 -13.41 14.10 -10.12
C GLY A 113 -13.81 14.38 -8.67
N ILE A 114 -15.00 14.95 -8.44
CA ILE A 114 -15.51 15.21 -7.09
C ILE A 114 -15.77 13.89 -6.34
N VAL A 115 -16.42 12.92 -6.97
CA VAL A 115 -16.68 11.60 -6.36
C VAL A 115 -15.38 10.90 -5.99
N LEU A 116 -14.39 10.91 -6.88
CA LEU A 116 -13.07 10.33 -6.62
C LEU A 116 -12.33 11.05 -5.49
N GLY A 117 -12.38 12.38 -5.47
CA GLY A 117 -11.80 13.18 -4.39
C GLY A 117 -12.44 12.84 -3.04
N ALA A 118 -13.76 12.68 -3.00
CA ALA A 118 -14.48 12.28 -1.78
C ALA A 118 -14.12 10.86 -1.33
N LEU A 119 -14.10 9.89 -2.23
CA LEU A 119 -13.69 8.51 -1.94
C LEU A 119 -12.25 8.44 -1.44
N TYR A 120 -11.33 9.18 -2.08
CA TYR A 120 -9.93 9.26 -1.67
C TYR A 120 -9.79 9.90 -0.28
N PHE A 121 -10.54 10.96 0.01
CA PHE A 121 -10.58 11.58 1.33
C PHE A 121 -11.08 10.62 2.41
N ILE A 122 -12.18 9.89 2.16
CA ILE A 122 -12.70 8.88 3.11
C ILE A 122 -11.67 7.77 3.34
N MET A 123 -11.03 7.29 2.28
CA MET A 123 -9.95 6.28 2.37
C MET A 123 -8.82 6.78 3.28
N LEU A 124 -8.36 8.02 3.10
CA LEU A 124 -7.31 8.62 3.93
C LEU A 124 -7.73 8.75 5.40
N VAL A 125 -8.98 9.15 5.68
CA VAL A 125 -9.54 9.19 7.04
C VAL A 125 -9.52 7.81 7.70
N ILE A 126 -9.94 6.76 6.98
CA ILE A 126 -9.92 5.38 7.49
C ILE A 126 -8.48 4.95 7.81
N TRP A 127 -7.52 5.25 6.93
CA TRP A 127 -6.12 4.93 7.20
C TRP A 127 -5.52 5.72 8.36
N MET A 128 -5.92 6.98 8.55
CA MET A 128 -5.55 7.75 9.74
C MET A 128 -6.00 7.03 11.00
N PHE A 129 -7.23 6.51 11.03
CA PHE A 129 -7.74 5.71 12.16
C PHE A 129 -6.89 4.46 12.37
N VAL A 130 -6.74 3.63 11.33
CA VAL A 130 -5.96 2.38 11.37
C VAL A 130 -4.56 2.61 11.94
N TYR A 131 -3.81 3.59 11.41
CA TYR A 131 -2.44 3.81 11.84
C TYR A 131 -2.34 4.45 13.23
N SER A 132 -3.26 5.36 13.58
CA SER A 132 -3.28 6.00 14.90
C SER A 132 -3.59 5.01 16.03
N THR A 133 -4.55 4.11 15.81
CA THR A 133 -4.90 3.06 16.78
C THR A 133 -3.81 2.00 16.84
N ALA A 134 -3.29 1.55 15.69
CA ALA A 134 -2.21 0.56 15.65
C ALA A 134 -0.96 1.02 16.41
N ILE A 135 -0.47 2.25 16.16
CA ILE A 135 0.73 2.74 16.85
C ILE A 135 0.51 2.89 18.35
N THR A 136 -0.69 3.30 18.78
CA THR A 136 -1.02 3.47 20.19
C THR A 136 -1.08 2.13 20.92
N ASN A 137 -1.82 1.16 20.37
CA ASN A 137 -2.00 -0.15 21.00
C ASN A 137 -0.70 -0.98 20.98
N ASP A 138 0.01 -0.99 19.86
CA ASP A 138 1.24 -1.76 19.75
C ASP A 138 2.36 -1.17 20.61
N SER A 139 2.51 0.16 20.65
CA SER A 139 3.50 0.79 21.53
C SER A 139 3.20 0.57 23.01
N ALA A 140 1.93 0.61 23.42
CA ALA A 140 1.52 0.28 24.79
C ALA A 140 1.85 -1.19 25.12
N SER A 141 1.56 -2.12 24.21
CA SER A 141 1.89 -3.55 24.36
C SER A 141 3.40 -3.79 24.45
N TYR A 142 4.21 -3.06 23.68
CA TYR A 142 5.67 -3.13 23.78
C TYR A 142 6.20 -2.60 25.11
N LEU A 143 5.70 -1.46 25.59
CA LEU A 143 6.10 -0.90 26.90
C LEU A 143 5.80 -1.87 28.05
N GLN A 144 4.65 -2.55 27.98
CA GLN A 144 4.32 -3.63 28.92
C GLN A 144 5.28 -4.82 28.78
N THR A 145 5.58 -5.25 27.55
CA THR A 145 6.47 -6.38 27.27
C THR A 145 7.91 -6.13 27.76
N PHE A 146 8.38 -4.87 27.72
CA PHE A 146 9.68 -4.47 28.27
C PHE A 146 9.66 -4.22 29.79
N GLY A 147 8.51 -4.37 30.46
CA GLY A 147 8.36 -4.12 31.90
C GLY A 147 8.43 -2.64 32.29
N VAL A 148 8.27 -1.71 31.34
CA VAL A 148 8.23 -0.27 31.61
C VAL A 148 6.93 0.12 32.31
N THR A 149 5.84 -0.60 32.02
CA THR A 149 4.53 -0.41 32.65
C THR A 149 3.90 -1.74 33.07
N GLU A 150 3.17 -1.72 34.19
CA GLU A 150 2.43 -2.89 34.68
C GLU A 150 1.15 -3.15 33.87
N GLY A 151 0.51 -2.08 33.37
CA GLY A 151 -0.70 -2.11 32.55
C GLY A 151 -0.50 -1.63 31.11
N LEU A 152 -1.56 -1.74 30.30
CA LEU A 152 -1.63 -1.21 28.94
C LEU A 152 -1.87 0.31 28.99
N LEU A 153 -0.86 1.08 28.58
CA LEU A 153 -0.97 2.55 28.49
C LEU A 153 -2.04 3.02 27.50
N SER A 154 -2.45 2.18 26.55
CA SER A 154 -3.52 2.46 25.59
C SER A 154 -4.87 2.70 26.26
N ASP A 155 -5.08 2.22 27.49
CA ASP A 155 -6.30 2.48 28.27
C ASP A 155 -6.38 3.94 28.72
N ASN A 156 -5.24 4.63 28.80
CA ASN A 156 -5.19 6.06 29.11
C ASN A 156 -5.34 6.89 27.83
N PRO A 157 -6.43 7.65 27.66
CA PRO A 157 -6.67 8.42 26.43
C PRO A 157 -5.61 9.50 26.17
N PHE A 158 -4.89 9.96 27.19
CA PHE A 158 -3.83 10.96 27.03
C PHE A 158 -2.55 10.38 26.42
N TYR A 159 -2.28 9.08 26.60
CA TYR A 159 -1.12 8.43 26.00
C TYR A 159 -1.19 8.50 24.46
N GLY A 160 -2.33 8.09 23.90
CA GLY A 160 -2.58 8.20 22.47
C GLY A 160 -2.55 9.65 21.98
N LEU A 161 -3.11 10.60 22.73
CA LEU A 161 -3.09 12.01 22.36
C LEU A 161 -1.65 12.54 22.21
N VAL A 162 -0.79 12.27 23.19
CA VAL A 162 0.63 12.70 23.14
C VAL A 162 1.33 12.09 21.94
N LEU A 163 1.14 10.79 21.69
CA LEU A 163 1.72 10.12 20.53
C LEU A 163 1.27 10.75 19.20
N ILE A 164 -0.03 10.97 19.02
CA ILE A 164 -0.57 11.57 17.80
C ILE A 164 -0.09 13.02 17.62
N CYS A 165 -0.02 13.81 18.70
CA CYS A 165 0.56 15.15 18.64
C CYS A 165 2.00 15.12 18.14
N VAL A 166 2.83 14.19 18.64
CA VAL A 166 4.22 14.01 18.18
C VAL A 166 4.25 13.58 16.71
N LEU A 167 3.45 12.60 16.30
CA LEU A 167 3.41 12.12 14.92
C LEU A 167 2.97 13.21 13.94
N VAL A 168 1.91 13.95 14.26
CA VAL A 168 1.40 15.06 13.45
C VAL A 168 2.41 16.21 13.41
N ALA A 169 3.09 16.51 14.52
CA ALA A 169 4.13 17.53 14.55
C ALA A 169 5.33 17.16 13.68
N ILE A 170 5.74 15.89 13.65
CA ILE A 170 6.82 15.39 12.80
C ILE A 170 6.38 15.36 11.33
N SER A 171 5.19 14.84 11.03
CA SER A 171 4.67 14.73 9.67
C SER A 171 4.35 16.08 9.03
N SER A 172 4.11 17.10 9.87
CA SER A 172 3.93 18.48 9.41
C SER A 172 5.25 19.18 9.06
N ARG A 173 6.42 18.61 9.42
CA ARG A 173 7.72 19.10 8.95
C ARG A 173 7.90 18.78 7.46
N GLY A 174 8.69 19.60 6.77
CA GLY A 174 8.80 19.57 5.32
C GLY A 174 9.18 18.19 4.74
N GLU A 175 8.63 17.90 3.55
CA GLU A 175 8.77 16.66 2.78
C GLU A 175 10.21 16.13 2.70
N LYS A 176 11.21 17.02 2.58
CA LYS A 176 12.63 16.61 2.48
C LYS A 176 13.12 15.81 3.69
N LEU A 177 12.62 16.10 4.90
CA LEU A 177 12.97 15.35 6.11
C LEU A 177 12.35 13.94 6.08
N LEU A 178 11.09 13.86 5.67
CA LEU A 178 10.33 12.61 5.54
C LEU A 178 10.94 11.70 4.48
N PHE A 179 11.30 12.23 3.30
CA PHE A 179 11.93 11.45 2.23
C PHE A 179 13.32 10.92 2.62
N LYS A 180 14.13 11.72 3.33
CA LYS A 180 15.47 11.28 3.78
C LYS A 180 15.41 10.21 4.87
N LEU A 181 14.42 10.26 5.75
CA LEU A 181 14.17 9.24 6.77
C LEU A 181 13.56 7.96 6.18
N SER A 182 12.69 8.10 5.19
CA SER A 182 11.92 6.99 4.62
C SER A 182 12.83 5.93 3.99
N SER A 183 13.79 6.28 3.13
CA SER A 183 14.59 5.25 2.43
C SER A 183 15.34 4.29 3.36
N PHE A 184 15.90 4.78 4.47
CA PHE A 184 16.51 3.93 5.49
C PHE A 184 15.46 3.03 6.17
N MET A 185 14.34 3.62 6.63
CA MET A 185 13.25 2.88 7.25
C MET A 185 12.70 1.78 6.32
N VAL A 186 12.66 2.02 5.01
CA VAL A 186 12.19 1.05 4.01
C VAL A 186 13.09 -0.16 3.88
N ILE A 187 14.40 0.05 3.76
CA ILE A 187 15.32 -1.08 3.64
C ILE A 187 15.34 -1.87 4.94
N THR A 188 15.37 -1.18 6.09
CA THR A 188 15.30 -1.82 7.40
C THR A 188 14.05 -2.68 7.54
N LYS A 189 12.85 -2.16 7.24
CA LYS A 189 11.62 -2.94 7.40
C LYS A 189 11.56 -4.16 6.47
N LEU A 190 12.00 -4.03 5.21
CA LEU A 190 12.03 -5.17 4.29
C LEU A 190 12.95 -6.28 4.81
N LEU A 191 14.16 -5.91 5.26
CA LEU A 191 15.13 -6.86 5.82
C LEU A 191 14.60 -7.52 7.08
N VAL A 192 13.95 -6.76 7.97
CA VAL A 192 13.37 -7.31 9.19
C VAL A 192 12.23 -8.27 8.88
N VAL A 193 11.33 -7.94 7.95
CA VAL A 193 10.24 -8.85 7.53
C VAL A 193 10.81 -10.16 6.99
N ALA A 194 11.84 -10.08 6.13
CA ALA A 194 12.52 -11.26 5.61
C ALA A 194 13.19 -12.08 6.72
N ALA A 195 13.94 -11.43 7.62
CA ALA A 195 14.62 -12.07 8.73
C ALA A 195 13.65 -12.74 9.70
N LEU A 196 12.56 -12.06 10.07
CA LEU A 196 11.50 -12.63 10.90
C LEU A 196 10.86 -13.82 10.20
N GLY A 197 10.49 -13.69 8.93
CA GLY A 197 9.96 -14.80 8.13
C GLY A 197 10.86 -16.03 8.16
N ILE A 198 12.18 -15.86 8.02
CA ILE A 198 13.16 -16.96 8.07
C ILE A 198 13.32 -17.50 9.49
N SER A 199 13.38 -16.64 10.51
CA SER A 199 13.57 -17.06 11.91
C SER A 199 12.44 -17.93 12.45
N MET A 200 11.22 -17.74 11.93
CA MET A 200 10.04 -18.50 12.33
C MET A 200 10.05 -19.94 11.80
N VAL A 201 10.88 -20.26 10.79
CA VAL A 201 10.94 -21.60 10.17
C VAL A 201 11.22 -22.71 11.20
N GLY A 202 12.08 -22.43 12.18
CA GLY A 202 12.38 -23.38 13.25
C GLY A 202 11.21 -23.65 14.21
N MET A 203 10.17 -22.81 14.19
CA MET A 203 8.99 -22.90 15.05
C MET A 203 7.75 -23.34 14.28
N TRP A 204 7.90 -23.82 13.05
CA TRP A 204 6.76 -24.28 12.27
C TRP A 204 6.13 -25.52 12.86
N HIS A 205 4.83 -25.42 13.08
CA HIS A 205 4.00 -26.53 13.49
C HIS A 205 2.94 -26.78 12.43
N LEU A 206 3.04 -27.91 11.72
CA LEU A 206 2.13 -28.24 10.62
C LEU A 206 0.66 -28.39 11.06
N TYR A 207 0.39 -28.63 12.34
CA TYR A 207 -0.99 -28.63 12.84
C TYR A 207 -1.66 -27.25 12.71
N ASN A 208 -0.89 -26.15 12.65
CA ASN A 208 -1.41 -24.79 12.42
C ASN A 208 -1.94 -24.58 10.99
N VAL A 209 -1.67 -25.50 10.05
CA VAL A 209 -2.31 -25.47 8.72
C VAL A 209 -3.83 -25.61 8.84
N GLY A 210 -4.29 -26.36 9.84
CA GLY A 210 -5.70 -26.65 10.06
C GLY A 210 -6.31 -27.55 8.97
N MET A 211 -7.56 -27.96 9.20
CA MET A 211 -8.33 -28.71 8.22
C MET A 211 -8.83 -27.79 7.11
N LEU A 212 -8.97 -28.34 5.90
CA LEU A 212 -9.59 -27.61 4.79
C LEU A 212 -11.05 -27.28 5.14
N PRO A 213 -11.45 -25.99 5.19
CA PRO A 213 -12.83 -25.63 5.50
C PRO A 213 -13.80 -26.11 4.40
N PRO A 214 -15.10 -26.28 4.72
CA PRO A 214 -16.12 -26.50 3.70
C PRO A 214 -16.06 -25.43 2.61
N VAL A 215 -16.24 -25.81 1.35
CA VAL A 215 -16.01 -24.93 0.18
C VAL A 215 -16.76 -23.60 0.28
N GLY A 216 -18.00 -23.60 0.74
CA GLY A 216 -18.78 -22.36 0.92
C GLY A 216 -18.16 -21.40 1.94
N LEU A 217 -17.68 -21.92 3.07
CA LEU A 217 -17.01 -21.13 4.11
C LEU A 217 -15.63 -20.67 3.64
N LEU A 218 -14.89 -21.52 2.93
CA LEU A 218 -13.60 -21.20 2.34
C LEU A 218 -13.72 -20.00 1.37
N ILE A 219 -14.73 -20.02 0.47
CA ILE A 219 -14.97 -18.92 -0.46
C ILE A 219 -15.41 -17.65 0.27
N LYS A 220 -16.38 -17.75 1.21
CA LYS A 220 -16.86 -16.59 1.99
C LYS A 220 -15.68 -15.91 2.69
N ASN A 221 -14.88 -16.68 3.43
CA ASN A 221 -13.77 -16.13 4.22
C ASN A 221 -12.63 -15.64 3.32
N ALA A 222 -12.42 -16.24 2.13
CA ALA A 222 -11.41 -15.76 1.18
C ALA A 222 -11.77 -14.39 0.61
N ILE A 223 -13.07 -14.13 0.38
CA ILE A 223 -13.57 -12.82 -0.04
C ILE A 223 -13.39 -11.80 1.09
N ILE A 224 -13.68 -12.17 2.34
CA ILE A 224 -13.47 -11.30 3.51
C ILE A 224 -11.98 -10.98 3.71
N THR A 225 -11.08 -11.91 3.40
CA THR A 225 -9.62 -11.75 3.55
C THR A 225 -8.97 -11.00 2.40
N LEU A 226 -9.62 -10.94 1.24
CA LEU A 226 -9.13 -10.31 0.02
C LEU A 226 -8.60 -8.86 0.19
N PRO A 227 -9.24 -7.97 0.97
CA PRO A 227 -8.76 -6.61 1.17
C PRO A 227 -7.41 -6.59 1.89
N PHE A 228 -7.19 -7.47 2.86
CA PHE A 228 -5.92 -7.60 3.57
C PHE A 228 -4.83 -8.18 2.68
N THR A 229 -5.16 -9.24 1.94
CA THR A 229 -4.24 -9.84 0.98
C THR A 229 -3.74 -8.81 -0.03
N LEU A 230 -4.65 -7.99 -0.57
CA LEU A 230 -4.29 -6.92 -1.50
C LEU A 230 -3.47 -5.82 -0.82
N THR A 231 -3.97 -5.24 0.26
CA THR A 231 -3.32 -4.11 0.95
C THR A 231 -1.97 -4.47 1.57
N SER A 232 -1.64 -5.76 1.72
CA SER A 232 -0.36 -6.22 2.26
C SER A 232 0.86 -5.89 1.39
N ILE A 233 0.71 -5.81 0.06
CA ILE A 233 1.79 -5.47 -0.88
C ILE A 233 1.40 -4.39 -1.89
N LEU A 234 0.29 -3.69 -1.65
CA LEU A 234 -0.25 -2.66 -2.52
C LEU A 234 0.57 -1.36 -2.46
N PHE A 235 0.94 -0.78 -3.60
CA PHE A 235 1.67 0.49 -3.65
C PHE A 235 1.13 1.50 -4.68
N ILE A 236 -0.19 1.58 -4.86
CA ILE A 236 -0.84 2.48 -5.84
C ILE A 236 -0.34 3.94 -5.75
N GLN A 237 -0.09 4.42 -4.53
CA GLN A 237 0.28 5.82 -4.28
C GLN A 237 1.60 6.21 -4.97
N THR A 238 2.53 5.27 -5.21
CA THR A 238 3.79 5.55 -5.93
C THR A 238 3.64 5.44 -7.43
N LEU A 239 2.62 4.74 -7.94
CA LEU A 239 2.49 4.47 -9.37
C LEU A 239 2.36 5.76 -10.18
N SER A 240 1.54 6.71 -9.70
CA SER A 240 1.33 7.97 -10.42
C SER A 240 2.60 8.84 -10.45
N PRO A 241 3.24 9.18 -9.32
CA PRO A 241 4.50 9.91 -9.32
C PRO A 241 5.62 9.21 -10.10
N MET A 242 5.69 7.88 -10.03
CA MET A 242 6.68 7.08 -10.76
C MET A 242 6.53 7.26 -12.27
N VAL A 243 5.32 7.06 -12.80
CA VAL A 243 5.06 7.21 -14.24
C VAL A 243 5.32 8.64 -14.70
N ILE A 244 4.88 9.64 -13.92
CA ILE A 244 5.11 11.06 -14.21
C ILE A 244 6.62 11.34 -14.26
N SER A 245 7.40 10.83 -13.30
CA SER A 245 8.85 11.02 -13.27
C SER A 245 9.55 10.41 -14.47
N TYR A 246 9.15 9.21 -14.92
CA TYR A 246 9.72 8.61 -16.12
C TYR A 246 9.30 9.36 -17.38
N ARG A 247 8.03 9.77 -17.47
CA ARG A 247 7.52 10.57 -18.60
C ARG A 247 8.16 11.95 -18.72
N ALA A 248 8.62 12.53 -17.62
CA ALA A 248 9.34 13.80 -17.62
C ALA A 248 10.82 13.65 -18.02
N LYS A 249 11.45 12.49 -17.74
CA LYS A 249 12.86 12.24 -18.02
C LYS A 249 13.10 11.66 -19.41
N GLU A 250 12.23 10.75 -19.85
CA GLU A 250 12.42 9.99 -21.07
C GLU A 250 11.76 10.68 -22.28
N LYS A 251 12.46 10.71 -23.41
CA LYS A 251 11.93 11.29 -24.67
C LYS A 251 10.83 10.41 -25.29
N SER A 252 10.92 9.10 -25.11
CA SER A 252 9.99 8.12 -25.68
C SER A 252 8.99 7.64 -24.64
N LEU A 253 7.71 7.69 -25.01
CA LEU A 253 6.59 7.13 -24.24
C LEU A 253 6.80 5.64 -23.91
N GLU A 254 7.33 4.90 -24.88
CA GLU A 254 7.54 3.46 -24.76
C GLU A 254 8.65 3.12 -23.77
N VAL A 255 9.74 3.92 -23.76
CA VAL A 255 10.83 3.77 -22.78
C VAL A 255 10.32 4.09 -21.37
N ALA A 256 9.59 5.21 -21.21
CA ALA A 256 9.01 5.60 -19.92
C ALA A 256 8.08 4.51 -19.37
N ARG A 257 7.19 3.98 -20.23
CA ARG A 257 6.27 2.89 -19.89
C ARG A 257 7.02 1.62 -19.51
N HIS A 258 8.05 1.25 -20.27
CA HIS A 258 8.87 0.06 -20.00
C HIS A 258 9.58 0.17 -18.64
N LYS A 259 10.26 1.29 -18.36
CA LYS A 259 10.94 1.51 -17.07
C LYS A 259 9.96 1.49 -15.89
N ALA A 260 8.81 2.16 -16.01
CA ALA A 260 7.78 2.16 -14.98
C ALA A 260 7.23 0.74 -14.70
N LEU A 261 6.93 -0.03 -15.74
CA LEU A 261 6.49 -1.41 -15.61
C LEU A 261 7.58 -2.31 -15.00
N ARG A 262 8.84 -2.13 -15.40
CA ARG A 262 9.96 -2.87 -14.83
C ARG A 262 10.13 -2.60 -13.34
N ALA A 263 10.11 -1.34 -12.92
CA ALA A 263 10.20 -0.96 -11.51
C ALA A 263 9.05 -1.57 -10.70
N MET A 264 7.81 -1.48 -11.21
CA MET A 264 6.65 -2.14 -10.60
C MET A 264 6.84 -3.66 -10.48
N ASN A 265 7.28 -4.33 -11.54
CA ASN A 265 7.45 -5.78 -11.56
C ASN A 265 8.50 -6.26 -10.55
N ILE A 266 9.63 -5.55 -10.45
CA ILE A 266 10.69 -5.86 -9.48
C ILE A 266 10.17 -5.66 -8.05
N ALA A 267 9.53 -4.52 -7.77
CA ALA A 267 8.98 -4.23 -6.46
C ALA A 267 7.90 -5.27 -6.06
N PHE A 268 6.98 -5.58 -6.97
CA PHE A 268 5.95 -6.60 -6.77
C PHE A 268 6.55 -7.97 -6.48
N GLY A 269 7.56 -8.41 -7.25
CA GLY A 269 8.20 -9.70 -7.04
C GLY A 269 8.89 -9.80 -5.68
N ILE A 270 9.63 -8.76 -5.28
CA ILE A 270 10.29 -8.71 -3.95
C ILE A 270 9.24 -8.76 -2.83
N LEU A 271 8.21 -7.92 -2.93
CA LEU A 271 7.14 -7.87 -1.92
C LEU A 271 6.36 -9.16 -1.86
N PHE A 272 5.94 -9.72 -3.00
CA PHE A 272 5.21 -10.99 -3.03
C PHE A 272 6.02 -12.08 -2.36
N CYS A 273 7.27 -12.32 -2.78
CA CYS A 273 8.09 -13.36 -2.17
C CYS A 273 8.31 -13.14 -0.67
N THR A 274 8.61 -11.90 -0.26
CA THR A 274 8.96 -11.60 1.13
C THR A 274 7.74 -11.62 2.05
N VAL A 275 6.66 -10.93 1.68
CA VAL A 275 5.46 -10.77 2.49
C VAL A 275 4.61 -12.04 2.50
N PHE A 276 4.50 -12.74 1.37
CA PHE A 276 3.79 -14.02 1.33
C PHE A 276 4.51 -15.05 2.19
N PHE A 277 5.84 -15.18 2.05
CA PHE A 277 6.63 -16.08 2.89
C PHE A 277 6.51 -15.70 4.37
N TYR A 278 6.62 -14.41 4.70
CA TYR A 278 6.42 -13.91 6.05
C TYR A 278 5.05 -14.31 6.63
N ALA A 279 3.96 -14.09 5.90
CA ALA A 279 2.61 -14.42 6.35
C ALA A 279 2.42 -15.92 6.58
N VAL A 280 2.86 -16.75 5.63
CA VAL A 280 2.79 -18.22 5.76
C VAL A 280 3.65 -18.69 6.94
N SER A 281 4.89 -18.23 7.00
CA SER A 281 5.84 -18.62 8.05
C SER A 281 5.33 -18.26 9.44
N PHE A 282 4.78 -17.05 9.58
CA PHE A 282 4.21 -16.59 10.83
C PHE A 282 2.95 -17.37 11.21
N THR A 283 2.08 -17.70 10.26
CA THR A 283 0.89 -18.54 10.50
C THR A 283 1.27 -19.96 10.93
N LEU A 284 2.34 -20.52 10.37
CA LEU A 284 2.82 -21.85 10.76
C LEU A 284 3.45 -21.85 12.16
N ALA A 285 3.98 -20.71 12.61
CA ALA A 285 4.56 -20.56 13.95
C ALA A 285 3.54 -20.12 15.01
N MET A 286 2.57 -19.28 14.66
CA MET A 286 1.55 -18.72 15.56
C MET A 286 0.26 -19.53 15.50
N GLY A 287 -0.17 -20.09 16.64
CA GLY A 287 -1.46 -20.78 16.74
C GLY A 287 -2.67 -19.83 16.64
N HIS A 288 -3.84 -20.39 16.34
CA HIS A 288 -5.10 -19.64 16.21
C HIS A 288 -5.44 -18.81 17.47
N ASP A 289 -5.29 -19.40 18.66
CA ASP A 289 -5.61 -18.74 19.94
C ASP A 289 -4.81 -17.44 20.13
N GLU A 290 -3.58 -17.41 19.65
CA GLU A 290 -2.71 -16.25 19.75
C GLU A 290 -3.15 -15.16 18.76
N ALA A 291 -3.62 -15.55 17.56
CA ALA A 291 -4.23 -14.62 16.62
C ALA A 291 -5.53 -14.02 17.18
N VAL A 292 -6.35 -14.82 17.88
CA VAL A 292 -7.55 -14.34 18.58
C VAL A 292 -7.19 -13.34 19.66
N LYS A 293 -6.18 -13.62 20.51
CA LYS A 293 -5.70 -12.65 21.50
C LYS A 293 -5.22 -11.34 20.85
N ALA A 294 -4.53 -11.40 19.72
CA ALA A 294 -4.09 -10.21 18.99
C ALA A 294 -5.27 -9.37 18.53
N TYR A 295 -6.27 -10.04 17.98
CA TYR A 295 -7.47 -9.42 17.48
C TYR A 295 -8.28 -8.75 18.59
N GLU A 296 -8.51 -9.45 19.71
CA GLU A 296 -9.26 -8.93 20.86
C GLU A 296 -8.53 -7.76 21.52
N GLN A 297 -7.20 -7.79 21.57
CA GLN A 297 -6.38 -6.69 22.10
C GLN A 297 -6.15 -5.57 21.07
N ASN A 298 -6.63 -5.73 19.83
CA ASN A 298 -6.42 -4.79 18.72
C ASN A 298 -4.93 -4.43 18.54
N ILE A 299 -4.06 -5.44 18.67
CA ILE A 299 -2.61 -5.37 18.49
C ILE A 299 -2.17 -6.21 17.28
N SER A 300 -0.98 -5.92 16.79
CA SER A 300 -0.41 -6.64 15.65
C SER A 300 0.23 -7.98 15.99
N ALA A 301 0.51 -8.77 14.94
CA ALA A 301 1.18 -10.05 15.10
C ALA A 301 2.59 -9.89 15.67
N LEU A 302 3.28 -8.80 15.31
CA LEU A 302 4.62 -8.47 15.80
C LEU A 302 4.63 -8.16 17.29
N ALA A 303 3.57 -7.54 17.81
CA ALA A 303 3.43 -7.28 19.25
C ALA A 303 3.33 -8.59 20.04
N ILE A 304 2.68 -9.61 19.47
CA ILE A 304 2.64 -10.96 20.07
C ILE A 304 3.93 -11.73 19.84
N ALA A 305 4.56 -11.60 18.66
CA ALA A 305 5.84 -12.22 18.35
C ALA A 305 6.89 -11.92 19.42
N ALA A 306 6.93 -10.67 19.90
CA ALA A 306 7.80 -10.24 20.98
C ALA A 306 7.61 -11.04 22.28
N LYS A 307 6.40 -11.52 22.56
CA LYS A 307 6.10 -12.37 23.73
C LYS A 307 6.66 -13.79 23.59
N PHE A 308 6.82 -14.30 22.37
CA PHE A 308 7.47 -15.59 22.10
C PHE A 308 9.01 -15.52 22.17
N PHE A 309 9.58 -14.31 22.03
CA PHE A 309 11.02 -14.08 22.14
C PHE A 309 11.37 -13.11 23.29
N PRO A 310 10.97 -13.40 24.54
CA PRO A 310 11.22 -12.50 25.66
C PRO A 310 12.72 -12.30 25.87
N GLY A 311 13.16 -11.03 25.91
CA GLY A 311 14.57 -10.65 26.08
C GLY A 311 15.49 -10.90 24.86
N GLY A 312 14.96 -11.39 23.74
CA GLY A 312 15.74 -11.70 22.54
C GLY A 312 15.85 -10.54 21.54
N TRP A 313 16.82 -10.65 20.62
CA TRP A 313 17.02 -9.71 19.50
C TRP A 313 15.74 -9.50 18.67
N ALA A 314 14.89 -10.53 18.55
CA ALA A 314 13.65 -10.51 17.77
C ALA A 314 12.60 -9.54 18.34
N THR A 315 12.57 -9.33 19.66
CA THR A 315 11.65 -8.36 20.29
C THR A 315 12.00 -6.94 19.92
N VAL A 316 13.28 -6.56 20.04
CA VAL A 316 13.78 -5.24 19.62
C VAL A 316 13.54 -5.02 18.12
N VAL A 317 13.83 -6.03 17.31
CA VAL A 317 13.66 -5.99 15.86
C VAL A 317 12.18 -5.87 15.45
N SER A 318 11.26 -6.55 16.16
CA SER A 318 9.81 -6.46 15.93
C SER A 318 9.26 -5.08 16.27
N VAL A 319 9.72 -4.49 17.38
CA VAL A 319 9.35 -3.12 17.79
C VAL A 319 9.81 -2.11 16.75
N ILE A 320 11.08 -2.20 16.31
CA ILE A 320 11.64 -1.31 15.28
C ILE A 320 10.85 -1.44 13.98
N LEU A 321 10.56 -2.67 13.53
CA LEU A 321 9.76 -2.90 12.32
C LEU A 321 8.39 -2.25 12.44
N ASN A 322 7.69 -2.48 13.54
CA ASN A 322 6.34 -1.98 13.74
C ASN A 322 6.31 -0.45 13.75
N ILE A 323 7.13 0.18 14.60
CA ILE A 323 7.23 1.63 14.68
C ILE A 323 7.58 2.22 13.31
N PHE A 324 8.60 1.69 12.61
CA PHE A 324 8.99 2.21 11.30
C PHE A 324 7.91 2.00 10.23
N ALA A 325 7.24 0.85 10.21
CA ALA A 325 6.18 0.56 9.24
C ALA A 325 4.97 1.48 9.47
N VAL A 326 4.48 1.59 10.71
CA VAL A 326 3.30 2.39 11.02
C VAL A 326 3.60 3.88 10.92
N MET A 327 4.76 4.36 11.40
CA MET A 327 5.14 5.78 11.25
C MET A 327 5.29 6.18 9.78
N THR A 328 6.00 5.38 8.97
CA THR A 328 6.19 5.70 7.54
C THR A 328 4.85 5.77 6.81
N ALA A 329 3.94 4.82 7.10
CA ALA A 329 2.62 4.81 6.50
C ALA A 329 1.73 5.96 6.98
N PHE A 330 1.78 6.29 8.28
CA PHE A 330 1.08 7.44 8.87
C PHE A 330 1.53 8.74 8.22
N PHE A 331 2.83 8.93 7.98
CA PHE A 331 3.34 10.14 7.34
C PHE A 331 2.80 10.31 5.92
N GLY A 332 2.79 9.24 5.11
CA GLY A 332 2.24 9.29 3.75
C GLY A 332 0.75 9.60 3.74
N VAL A 333 -0.02 8.94 4.60
CA VAL A 333 -1.47 9.17 4.71
C VAL A 333 -1.79 10.54 5.27
N TYR A 334 -1.05 11.02 6.26
CA TYR A 334 -1.23 12.36 6.80
C TYR A 334 -0.97 13.44 5.74
N LEU A 335 0.06 13.27 4.91
CA LEU A 335 0.34 14.21 3.81
C LEU A 335 -0.83 14.26 2.83
N GLY A 336 -1.29 13.10 2.36
CA GLY A 336 -2.45 13.00 1.46
C GLY A 336 -3.71 13.56 2.09
N PHE A 337 -3.94 13.30 3.39
CA PHE A 337 -5.05 13.85 4.16
C PHE A 337 -4.98 15.37 4.24
N ARG A 338 -3.80 15.93 4.56
CA ARG A 338 -3.58 17.37 4.64
C ARG A 338 -3.85 18.04 3.31
N GLU A 339 -3.33 17.50 2.21
CA GLU A 339 -3.55 18.00 0.85
C GLU A 339 -5.03 17.94 0.45
N ALA A 340 -5.69 16.80 0.67
CA ALA A 340 -7.10 16.62 0.35
C ALA A 340 -7.99 17.57 1.18
N THR A 341 -7.74 17.67 2.49
CA THR A 341 -8.48 18.58 3.39
C THR A 341 -8.25 20.03 3.00
N GLN A 342 -7.00 20.42 2.71
CA GLN A 342 -6.67 21.77 2.27
C GLN A 342 -7.39 22.13 0.97
N GLY A 343 -7.41 21.22 -0.02
CA GLY A 343 -8.15 21.41 -1.27
C GLY A 343 -9.65 21.63 -1.03
N ILE A 344 -10.27 20.83 -0.15
CA ILE A 344 -11.69 20.95 0.20
C ILE A 344 -11.95 22.29 0.91
N VAL A 345 -11.17 22.60 1.96
CA VAL A 345 -11.34 23.82 2.76
C VAL A 345 -11.13 25.08 1.92
N LEU A 346 -10.09 25.13 1.09
CA LEU A 346 -9.84 26.27 0.22
C LEU A 346 -10.94 26.43 -0.84
N ASN A 347 -11.47 25.33 -1.40
CA ASN A 347 -12.58 25.39 -2.34
C ASN A 347 -13.88 25.91 -1.69
N ILE A 348 -14.11 25.61 -0.40
CA ILE A 348 -15.24 26.15 0.36
C ILE A 348 -15.01 27.62 0.71
N LEU A 349 -13.85 27.97 1.28
CA LEU A 349 -13.53 29.33 1.70
C LEU A 349 -13.57 30.32 0.53
N ARG A 350 -13.05 29.94 -0.64
CA ARG A 350 -13.09 30.78 -1.86
C ARG A 350 -14.50 31.04 -2.39
N ARG A 351 -15.51 30.26 -1.97
CA ARG A 351 -16.92 30.52 -2.31
C ARG A 351 -17.57 31.53 -1.36
N ILE A 352 -16.99 31.72 -0.18
CA ILE A 352 -17.56 32.53 0.91
C ILE A 352 -16.80 33.85 1.06
N MET A 353 -15.50 33.87 0.79
CA MET A 353 -14.64 35.04 0.94
C MET A 353 -13.60 35.16 -0.19
N PRO A 354 -13.14 36.40 -0.49
CA PRO A 354 -12.07 36.64 -1.46
C PRO A 354 -10.78 35.91 -1.09
N PRO A 355 -10.00 35.43 -2.07
CA PRO A 355 -8.75 34.70 -1.82
C PRO A 355 -7.73 35.48 -0.98
N GLU A 356 -7.70 36.81 -1.09
CA GLU A 356 -6.76 37.65 -0.33
C GLU A 356 -6.99 37.62 1.19
N ASN A 357 -8.20 37.30 1.63
CA ASN A 357 -8.57 37.25 3.05
C ASN A 357 -8.33 35.88 3.68
N ILE A 358 -7.92 34.87 2.90
CA ILE A 358 -7.68 33.52 3.40
C ILE A 358 -6.27 33.44 3.97
N ASN A 359 -6.17 33.37 5.30
CA ASN A 359 -4.89 33.14 5.95
C ASN A 359 -4.52 31.64 5.90
N GLU A 360 -3.61 31.30 4.99
CA GLU A 360 -3.16 29.92 4.78
C GLU A 360 -2.57 29.28 6.06
N ARG A 361 -1.94 30.07 6.93
CA ARG A 361 -1.34 29.55 8.18
C ARG A 361 -2.41 29.10 9.17
N TRP A 362 -3.52 29.83 9.28
CA TRP A 362 -4.67 29.42 10.10
C TRP A 362 -5.35 28.18 9.52
N VAL A 363 -5.47 28.09 8.20
CA VAL A 363 -6.01 26.89 7.53
C VAL A 363 -5.14 25.67 7.83
N GLN A 364 -3.82 25.77 7.67
CA GLN A 364 -2.90 24.68 7.97
C GLN A 364 -2.96 24.26 9.45
N ASN A 365 -2.98 25.23 10.38
CA ASN A 365 -3.12 24.95 11.81
C ASN A 365 -4.46 24.28 12.14
N GLY A 366 -5.55 24.71 11.52
CA GLY A 366 -6.88 24.10 11.68
C GLY A 366 -6.90 22.66 11.20
N ILE A 367 -6.26 22.36 10.05
CA ILE A 367 -6.13 20.99 9.53
C ILE A 367 -5.30 20.11 10.47
N MET A 368 -4.21 20.64 11.04
CA MET A 368 -3.40 19.92 12.03
C MET A 368 -4.23 19.54 13.27
N VAL A 369 -4.95 20.52 13.84
CA VAL A 369 -5.82 20.28 15.01
C VAL A 369 -6.92 19.27 14.67
N PHE A 370 -7.55 19.42 13.50
CA PHE A 370 -8.57 18.48 13.03
C PHE A 370 -8.01 17.06 12.88
N ALA A 371 -6.82 16.90 12.30
CA ALA A 371 -6.16 15.60 12.16
C ALA A 371 -5.89 14.95 13.53
N VAL A 372 -5.40 15.72 14.50
CA VAL A 372 -5.15 15.24 15.86
C VAL A 372 -6.45 14.80 16.52
N LEU A 373 -7.51 15.62 16.47
CA LEU A 373 -8.80 15.29 17.07
C LEU A 373 -9.44 14.05 16.42
N LEU A 374 -9.33 13.94 15.10
CA LEU A 374 -9.85 12.81 14.33
C LEU A 374 -9.13 11.51 14.69
N ALA A 375 -7.80 11.51 14.70
CA ALA A 375 -7.00 10.34 15.10
C ALA A 375 -7.18 10.00 16.59
N TRP A 376 -7.23 11.00 17.46
CA TRP A 376 -7.48 10.80 18.89
C TRP A 376 -8.86 10.22 19.17
N GLY A 377 -9.89 10.65 18.44
CA GLY A 377 -11.23 10.07 18.51
C GLY A 377 -11.24 8.58 18.17
N ALA A 378 -10.49 8.16 17.14
CA ALA A 378 -10.36 6.74 16.80
C ALA A 378 -9.66 5.91 17.88
N ILE A 379 -8.67 6.50 18.55
CA ILE A 379 -7.98 5.87 19.68
C ILE A 379 -8.93 5.70 20.87
N ILE A 380 -9.67 6.74 21.26
CA ILE A 380 -10.63 6.67 22.39
C ILE A 380 -11.70 5.60 22.14
N LEU A 381 -12.18 5.49 20.90
CA LEU A 381 -13.16 4.49 20.51
C LEU A 381 -12.56 3.08 20.37
N ASN A 382 -11.25 2.92 20.56
CA ASN A 382 -10.46 1.72 20.27
C ASN A 382 -10.91 1.04 18.96
N ALA A 383 -10.99 1.85 17.91
CA ALA A 383 -11.59 1.46 16.65
C ALA A 383 -10.87 0.21 16.07
N PRO A 384 -11.58 -0.91 15.78
CA PRO A 384 -10.95 -2.18 15.44
C PRO A 384 -10.26 -2.10 14.08
N VAL A 385 -8.92 -2.18 14.09
CA VAL A 385 -8.07 -1.91 12.91
C VAL A 385 -8.41 -2.84 11.74
N LEU A 386 -8.66 -4.12 12.04
CA LEU A 386 -9.04 -5.10 11.01
C LEU A 386 -10.39 -4.74 10.37
N SER A 387 -11.39 -4.34 11.15
CA SER A 387 -12.72 -4.01 10.62
C SER A 387 -12.68 -2.79 9.68
N PHE A 388 -11.86 -1.79 9.98
CA PHE A 388 -11.70 -0.61 9.11
C PHE A 388 -11.08 -0.96 7.75
N THR A 389 -10.17 -1.93 7.72
CA THR A 389 -9.59 -2.41 6.45
C THR A 389 -10.67 -3.06 5.58
N SER A 390 -11.57 -3.86 6.18
CA SER A 390 -12.74 -4.39 5.50
C SER A 390 -13.69 -3.27 5.03
N ILE A 391 -14.00 -2.28 5.87
CA ILE A 391 -14.87 -1.14 5.50
C ILE A 391 -14.28 -0.33 4.34
N CYS A 392 -12.96 -0.22 4.25
CA CYS A 392 -12.28 0.48 3.15
C CYS A 392 -12.30 -0.32 1.83
N SER A 393 -12.61 -1.61 1.88
CA SER A 393 -12.57 -2.52 0.73
C SER A 393 -13.39 -2.06 -0.48
N PRO A 394 -14.65 -1.57 -0.36
CA PRO A 394 -15.40 -1.07 -1.51
C PRO A 394 -14.76 0.14 -2.16
N ILE A 395 -14.11 1.01 -1.37
CA ILE A 395 -13.39 2.17 -1.91
C ILE A 395 -12.22 1.68 -2.77
N PHE A 396 -11.48 0.68 -2.28
CA PHE A 396 -10.42 0.02 -3.06
C PHE A 396 -10.95 -0.66 -4.33
N GLY A 397 -12.06 -1.41 -4.22
CA GLY A 397 -12.70 -2.04 -5.38
C GLY A 397 -13.14 -1.03 -6.43
N MET A 398 -13.73 0.10 -6.01
CA MET A 398 -14.15 1.16 -6.91
C MET A 398 -12.96 1.89 -7.54
N VAL A 399 -12.08 2.48 -6.73
CA VAL A 399 -10.98 3.34 -7.19
C VAL A 399 -9.89 2.53 -7.87
N GLY A 400 -9.55 1.36 -7.34
CA GLY A 400 -8.45 0.52 -7.84
C GLY A 400 -8.85 -0.40 -9.00
N CYS A 401 -10.11 -0.82 -9.11
CA CYS A 401 -10.53 -1.81 -10.10
C CYS A 401 -11.64 -1.33 -11.03
N LEU A 402 -12.81 -0.96 -10.50
CA LEU A 402 -14.01 -0.73 -11.31
C LEU A 402 -13.95 0.56 -12.14
N ILE A 403 -13.45 1.66 -11.57
CA ILE A 403 -13.31 2.94 -12.28
C ILE A 403 -12.25 2.84 -13.40
N PRO A 404 -11.04 2.30 -13.15
CA PRO A 404 -10.08 2.02 -14.21
C PRO A 404 -10.66 1.13 -15.30
N ALA A 405 -11.43 0.10 -14.95
CA ALA A 405 -12.07 -0.76 -15.93
C ALA A 405 -13.14 -0.02 -16.75
N TYR A 406 -13.95 0.83 -16.12
CA TYR A 406 -14.93 1.67 -16.79
C TYR A 406 -14.28 2.62 -17.81
N LEU A 407 -13.10 3.19 -17.49
CA LEU A 407 -12.33 4.01 -18.43
C LEU A 407 -11.93 3.23 -19.68
N VAL A 408 -11.53 1.96 -19.54
CA VAL A 408 -11.20 1.09 -20.67
C VAL A 408 -12.40 0.85 -21.58
N TYR A 409 -13.64 0.85 -21.07
CA TYR A 409 -14.82 0.76 -21.93
C TYR A 409 -15.21 2.09 -22.55
N LYS A 410 -15.03 3.20 -21.84
CA LYS A 410 -15.47 4.52 -22.30
C LYS A 410 -14.52 5.20 -23.27
N VAL A 411 -13.20 5.04 -23.09
CA VAL A 411 -12.18 5.75 -23.88
C VAL A 411 -11.67 4.84 -25.01
N PRO A 412 -11.91 5.17 -26.30
CA PRO A 412 -11.54 4.32 -27.43
C PRO A 412 -10.06 3.95 -27.48
N ALA A 413 -9.16 4.88 -27.12
CA ALA A 413 -7.72 4.64 -27.09
C ALA A 413 -7.31 3.52 -26.10
N LEU A 414 -8.11 3.28 -25.06
CA LEU A 414 -7.86 2.27 -24.03
C LEU A 414 -8.49 0.92 -24.35
N HIS A 415 -9.32 0.79 -25.40
CA HIS A 415 -10.03 -0.45 -25.74
C HIS A 415 -9.09 -1.63 -26.00
N LYS A 416 -7.84 -1.38 -26.37
CA LYS A 416 -6.78 -2.41 -26.48
C LYS A 416 -6.49 -3.16 -25.18
N TYR A 417 -6.90 -2.63 -24.03
CA TYR A 417 -6.76 -3.29 -22.72
C TYR A 417 -7.97 -4.18 -22.37
N LYS A 418 -8.97 -4.30 -23.26
CA LYS A 418 -10.05 -5.28 -23.11
C LYS A 418 -9.50 -6.70 -23.23
N GLY A 419 -10.06 -7.62 -22.43
CA GLY A 419 -9.69 -9.03 -22.45
C GLY A 419 -9.78 -9.67 -21.07
N LEU A 420 -9.20 -10.86 -20.93
CA LEU A 420 -9.25 -11.66 -19.70
C LEU A 420 -8.72 -10.88 -18.47
N SER A 421 -7.62 -10.13 -18.64
CA SER A 421 -7.06 -9.33 -17.55
C SER A 421 -8.04 -8.30 -17.00
N LEU A 422 -8.80 -7.64 -17.87
CA LEU A 422 -9.81 -6.66 -17.46
C LEU A 422 -10.96 -7.34 -16.72
N THR A 423 -11.40 -8.51 -17.18
CA THR A 423 -12.44 -9.30 -16.52
C THR A 423 -12.03 -9.71 -15.10
N VAL A 424 -10.78 -10.16 -14.90
CA VAL A 424 -10.24 -10.46 -13.57
C VAL A 424 -10.28 -9.23 -12.67
N ILE A 425 -9.84 -8.07 -13.16
CA ILE A 425 -9.88 -6.80 -12.41
C ILE A 425 -11.33 -6.46 -12.00
N ILE A 426 -12.29 -6.59 -12.91
CA ILE A 426 -13.71 -6.30 -12.62
C ILE A 426 -14.25 -7.25 -11.56
N ILE A 427 -14.03 -8.55 -11.70
CA ILE A 427 -14.48 -9.56 -10.73
C ILE A 427 -13.91 -9.25 -9.36
N THR A 428 -12.60 -9.01 -9.25
CA THR A 428 -11.96 -8.64 -7.98
C THR A 428 -12.53 -7.35 -7.41
N GLY A 429 -12.79 -6.33 -8.24
CA GLY A 429 -13.44 -5.09 -7.82
C GLY A 429 -14.83 -5.32 -7.21
N VAL A 430 -15.63 -6.21 -7.81
CA VAL A 430 -16.94 -6.61 -7.28
C VAL A 430 -16.79 -7.39 -5.97
N LEU A 431 -15.86 -8.35 -5.90
CA LEU A 431 -15.59 -9.11 -4.67
C LEU A 431 -15.18 -8.21 -3.51
N LEU A 432 -14.35 -7.20 -3.76
CA LEU A 432 -13.97 -6.19 -2.77
C LEU A 432 -15.19 -5.38 -2.31
N CYS A 433 -16.05 -4.95 -3.23
CA CYS A 433 -17.28 -4.23 -2.84
C CYS A 433 -18.23 -5.09 -2.00
N ILE A 434 -18.27 -6.40 -2.23
CA ILE A 434 -19.14 -7.35 -1.50
C ILE A 434 -18.52 -7.76 -0.15
N SER A 435 -17.19 -7.74 -0.02
CA SER A 435 -16.47 -8.24 1.16
C SER A 435 -16.96 -7.70 2.52
N PRO A 436 -17.32 -6.42 2.72
CA PRO A 436 -17.79 -5.96 4.02
C PRO A 436 -19.18 -6.52 4.35
N PHE A 437 -20.05 -6.67 3.35
CA PHE A 437 -21.38 -7.23 3.56
C PHE A 437 -21.30 -8.67 4.04
N LEU A 438 -20.30 -9.44 3.58
CA LEU A 438 -20.06 -10.81 4.07
C LEU A 438 -19.38 -10.85 5.44
N ALA A 439 -18.56 -9.84 5.74
CA ALA A 439 -17.85 -9.73 7.02
C ALA A 439 -18.79 -9.35 8.18
N PHE A 440 -19.82 -8.57 7.90
CA PHE A 440 -20.78 -8.07 8.90
C PHE A 440 -22.17 -8.72 8.81
N SER A 441 -22.33 -9.81 8.03
CA SER A 441 -23.56 -10.61 7.92
C SER A 441 -23.64 -11.77 8.91
#